data_AF-A0A380G2T5-F1
#
_entry.id   AF-A0A380G2T5-F1
#
_cell.length_a   1.000
_cell.length_b   1.000
_cell.length_c   1.000
_cell.angle_alpha   90.00
_cell.angle_beta   90.00
_cell.angle_gamma   90.00
#
_symmetry.space_group_name_H-M   'P 1'
#
loop_
_entity.id
_entity.type
_entity.pdbx_description
1 polymer ?
#
loop_
_entity_poly.entity_id
_entity_poly.type
_entity_poly.pdbx_seq_one_letter_code
_entity_poly.pdbx_strand_id
1 'polypeptide(L)' 'MFKRKKKTIDLSLLKNSKTDEVRIPVLFLQTQKFFFENKISEEDCKVLARMLNAYYDN' A
#
# COMPACT_ATOMS: atom_id res chain seq x y z
N MET A 1 10.76 18.58 23.53
CA MET A 1 10.59 17.47 22.55
C MET A 1 9.32 16.70 22.88
N PHE A 2 8.24 16.89 22.11
CA PHE A 2 7.02 16.08 22.27
C PHE A 2 7.30 14.67 21.75
N LYS A 3 7.39 13.68 22.64
CA LYS A 3 7.38 12.26 22.26
C LYS A 3 5.98 11.94 21.71
N ARG A 4 5.78 12.09 20.40
CA ARG A 4 4.59 11.54 19.72
C ARG A 4 4.62 10.03 19.92
N LYS A 5 3.77 9.51 20.82
CA LYS A 5 3.47 8.08 20.84
C LYS A 5 2.93 7.74 19.44
N LYS A 6 3.63 6.86 18.71
CA LYS A 6 3.12 6.30 17.46
C LYS A 6 1.83 5.55 17.80
N LYS A 7 0.68 6.17 17.55
CA LYS A 7 -0.61 5.48 17.64
C LYS A 7 -0.70 4.62 16.38
N THR A 8 -0.65 3.31 16.53
CA THR A 8 -0.87 2.39 15.41
C THR A 8 -2.34 2.50 15.04
N ILE A 9 -2.64 3.13 13.91
CA ILE A 9 -3.99 3.19 13.37
C ILE A 9 -4.23 1.85 12.66
N ASP A 10 -5.21 1.10 13.15
CA ASP A 10 -5.66 -0.12 12.48
C ASP A 10 -6.63 0.26 11.35
N LEU A 11 -6.26 -0.11 10.12
CA LEU A 11 -7.05 0.12 8.91
C LEU A 11 -7.75 -1.17 8.44
N SER A 12 -7.72 -2.24 9.24
CA SER A 12 -8.29 -3.56 8.91
C SER A 12 -9.74 -3.50 8.44
N LEU A 13 -10.58 -2.69 9.12
CA LEU A 13 -11.98 -2.49 8.77
C LEU A 13 -12.15 -1.81 7.40
N LEU A 14 -11.28 -0.85 7.09
CA LEU A 14 -11.38 -0.08 5.84
C LEU A 14 -10.87 -0.89 4.63
N LYS A 15 -9.90 -1.77 4.84
CA LYS A 15 -9.44 -2.74 3.83
C LYS A 15 -10.57 -3.64 3.34
N ASN A 16 -11.50 -4.01 4.22
CA ASN A 16 -12.61 -4.89 3.92
C ASN A 16 -13.91 -4.12 3.59
N SER A 17 -13.82 -2.80 3.38
CA SER A 17 -14.97 -1.99 3.00
C SER A 17 -15.56 -2.47 1.67
N LYS A 18 -16.89 -2.49 1.56
CA LYS A 18 -17.59 -2.74 0.29
C LYS A 18 -17.53 -1.53 -0.66
N THR A 19 -17.18 -0.35 -0.14
CA THR A 19 -17.06 0.89 -0.90
C THR A 19 -15.65 0.98 -1.48
N ASP A 20 -15.55 0.91 -2.81
CA ASP A 20 -14.26 0.88 -3.50
C ASP A 20 -13.46 2.16 -3.31
N GLU A 21 -14.14 3.31 -3.21
CA GLU A 21 -13.56 4.62 -2.93
C GLU A 21 -12.87 4.68 -1.56
N VAL A 22 -13.21 3.77 -0.64
CA VAL A 22 -12.55 3.61 0.67
C VAL A 22 -11.51 2.50 0.61
N ARG A 23 -11.85 1.36 0.02
CA ARG A 23 -11.01 0.17 -0.01
C ARG A 23 -9.74 0.37 -0.84
N ILE A 24 -9.85 0.94 -2.04
CA ILE A 24 -8.72 1.10 -2.96
C ILE A 24 -7.63 2.01 -2.36
N PRO A 25 -7.95 3.21 -1.82
CA PRO A 25 -6.93 4.07 -1.20
C PRO A 25 -6.25 3.41 0.01
N VAL A 26 -6.98 2.65 0.82
CA VAL A 26 -6.42 1.96 1.99
C VAL A 26 -5.43 0.88 1.57
N LEU A 27 -5.79 0.07 0.56
CA LEU A 27 -4.89 -0.92 -0.01
C LEU A 27 -3.65 -0.27 -0.61
N PHE A 28 -3.80 0.86 -1.31
CA PHE A 28 -2.67 1.62 -1.84
C PHE A 28 -1.71 2.07 -0.72
N LEU A 29 -2.22 2.67 0.35
CA LEU A 29 -1.40 3.09 1.50
C LEU A 29 -0.69 1.92 2.18
N GLN A 30 -1.35 0.76 2.29
CA GLN A 30 -0.72 -0.46 2.83
C GLN A 30 0.44 -0.94 1.96
N THR A 31 0.26 -0.95 0.64
CA THR A 31 1.33 -1.30 -0.30
C THR A 31 2.50 -0.32 -0.23
N GLN A 32 2.23 0.99 -0.20
CA GLN A 32 3.26 2.03 -0.05
C GLN A 32 4.06 1.83 1.26
N LYS A 33 3.37 1.57 2.36
CA LYS A 33 4.01 1.27 3.65
C LYS A 33 4.89 0.02 3.55
N PHE A 34 4.42 -1.05 2.94
CA PHE A 34 5.19 -2.27 2.74
C PHE A 34 6.48 -2.01 1.93
N PHE A 35 6.39 -1.25 0.84
CA PHE A 35 7.57 -0.88 0.05
C PHE A 35 8.58 -0.06 0.86
N PHE A 36 8.10 0.91 1.63
CA PHE A 36 8.95 1.72 2.49
C PHE A 36 9.65 0.88 3.58
N GLU A 37 8.92 0.02 4.28
CA GLU A 37 9.45 -0.82 5.37
C GLU A 37 10.48 -1.83 4.86
N ASN A 38 10.31 -2.32 3.63
CA ASN A 38 11.23 -3.28 3.00
C ASN A 38 12.31 -2.62 2.14
N LYS A 39 12.38 -1.28 2.11
CA LYS A 39 13.35 -0.52 1.32
C LYS A 39 13.36 -0.92 -0.17
N ILE A 40 12.18 -1.20 -0.72
CA ILE A 40 12.03 -1.52 -2.14
C ILE A 40 12.41 -0.28 -2.94
N SER A 41 13.30 -0.43 -3.92
CA SER A 41 13.74 0.68 -4.75
C SER A 41 12.64 1.12 -5.72
N GLU A 42 12.77 2.33 -6.26
CA GLU A 42 11.86 2.81 -7.31
C GLU A 42 11.93 1.91 -8.55
N GLU A 43 13.12 1.44 -8.90
CA GLU A 43 13.35 0.49 -10.00
C GLU A 43 12.63 -0.84 -9.76
N ASP A 44 12.68 -1.38 -8.55
CA ASP A 44 11.93 -2.60 -8.21
C ASP A 44 10.41 -2.36 -8.30
N CYS A 45 9.93 -1.18 -7.89
CA CYS A 45 8.52 -0.82 -8.05
C CYS A 45 8.11 -0.77 -9.53
N LYS A 46 8.98 -0.23 -10.41
CA LYS A 46 8.75 -0.22 -11.87
C LYS A 46 8.70 -1.63 -12.44
N VAL A 47 9.58 -2.52 -11.98
CA VAL A 47 9.56 -3.94 -12.41
C VAL A 47 8.25 -4.61 -12.00
N LEU A 48 7.82 -4.45 -10.74
CA LEU A 48 6.56 -5.01 -10.26
C LEU A 48 5.35 -4.47 -11.03
N ALA A 49 5.31 -3.16 -11.31
CA ALA A 49 4.25 -2.55 -12.09
C ALA A 49 4.17 -3.12 -13.51
N ARG A 50 5.32 -3.32 -14.18
CA ARG A 50 5.38 -3.94 -15.51
C ARG A 50 4.90 -5.40 -15.50
N MET A 51 5.32 -6.17 -14.49
CA MET A 51 4.89 -7.57 -14.35
C MET A 51 3.39 -7.69 -14.14
N LEU A 52 2.81 -6.83 -13.27
CA LEU A 52 1.37 -6.76 -13.06
C LEU A 52 0.63 -6.38 -14.34
N ASN A 53 1.11 -5.35 -15.05
CA ASN A 53 0.51 -4.93 -16.31
C ASN A 53 0.50 -6.06 -17.34
N ALA A 54 1.63 -6.74 -17.52
CA ALA A 54 1.74 -7.88 -18.45
C ALA A 54 0.84 -9.08 -18.04
N TYR A 55 0.57 -9.27 -16.76
CA TYR A 55 -0.28 -10.35 -16.27
C TYR A 55 -1.78 -10.09 -16.54
N TYR A 56 -2.23 -8.84 -16.42
CA TYR A 56 -3.65 -8.48 -16.60
C TYR A 56 -4.01 -8.03 -18.03
N ASP A 57 -3.03 -7.64 -18.86
CA ASP A 57 -3.24 -7.29 -20.27
C ASP A 57 -3.18 -8.51 -21.23
N ASN A 58 -2.98 -9.73 -20.71
CA ASN A 58 -3.16 -11.00 -21.44
C ASN A 58 -4.52 -11.63 -21.16
#